data_AF-X0WT65-F1
#
_entry.id   AF-X0WT65-F1
#
_cell.length_a   1.000
_cell.length_b   1.000
_cell.length_c   1.000
_cell.angle_alpha   90.00
_cell.angle_beta   90.00
_cell.angle_gamma   90.00
#
_symmetry.space_group_name_H-M   'P 1'
#
loop_
_entity.id
_entity.type
_entity.pdbx_description
1 polymer ?
#
loop_
_entity_poly.entity_id
_entity_poly.type
_entity_poly.pdbx_seq_one_letter_code
_entity_poly.pdbx_strand_id
1 'polypeptide(L)'
;MKYKRLFPFVLAFLFFLSSLAFALDYIYPARVERVIDGDTLIADLELGLSIILDDQYIRLYGIDAWETRGEEREKGLETKEYLEGRLKEGKIEIEIRPEWGSNGKGK
;
A
#
# COMPACT_ATOMS: atom_id res chain seq x y z
N MET A 1 5.54 -18.49 45.08
CA MET A 1 6.20 -19.40 44.11
C MET A 1 5.33 -19.83 42.89
N LYS A 2 4.04 -19.46 42.80
CA LYS A 2 3.17 -19.84 41.65
C LYS A 2 3.36 -18.96 40.40
N TYR A 3 3.66 -17.67 40.57
CA TYR A 3 3.83 -16.72 39.46
C TYR A 3 5.03 -17.01 38.53
N LYS A 4 6.10 -17.61 39.05
CA LYS A 4 7.28 -17.97 38.23
C LYS A 4 6.99 -19.02 37.16
N ARG A 5 5.99 -19.88 37.38
CA ARG A 5 5.56 -20.87 36.37
C ARG A 5 4.61 -20.29 35.33
N LEU A 6 3.87 -19.24 35.67
CA LEU A 6 2.90 -18.58 34.77
C LEU A 6 3.56 -17.52 33.88
N PHE A 7 4.62 -16.88 34.38
CA PHE A 7 5.39 -15.86 33.67
C PHE A 7 5.85 -16.24 32.25
N PRO A 8 6.45 -17.42 31.99
CA PRO A 8 6.87 -17.79 30.64
C PRO A 8 5.69 -17.96 29.67
N PHE A 9 4.53 -18.42 30.14
CA PHE A 9 3.32 -18.56 29.31
C PHE A 9 2.69 -17.20 29.00
N VAL A 10 2.66 -16.27 29.97
CA VAL A 10 2.20 -14.90 29.73
C VAL A 10 3.13 -14.17 28.76
N LEU A 11 4.45 -14.35 28.91
CA LEU A 11 5.42 -13.75 28.02
C LEU A 11 5.32 -14.34 26.61
N ALA A 12 5.21 -15.66 26.47
CA ALA A 12 5.01 -16.32 25.17
C ALA A 12 3.70 -15.89 24.50
N PHE A 13 2.63 -15.72 25.28
CA PHE A 13 1.33 -15.22 24.79
C PHE A 13 1.43 -13.76 24.33
N LEU A 14 2.14 -12.91 25.07
CA LEU A 14 2.41 -11.52 24.65
C LEU A 14 3.23 -11.45 23.36
N PHE A 15 4.24 -12.30 23.20
CA PHE A 15 5.01 -12.40 21.95
C PHE A 15 4.14 -12.89 20.77
N PHE A 16 3.26 -13.86 21.02
CA PHE A 16 2.33 -14.34 20.01
C PHE A 16 1.32 -13.25 19.60
N LEU A 17 0.78 -12.52 20.57
CA LEU A 17 -0.10 -11.37 20.33
C LEU A 17 0.61 -10.23 19.60
N SER A 18 1.88 -9.95 19.92
CA SER A 18 2.64 -8.93 19.20
C SER A 18 2.89 -9.32 17.74
N SER A 19 3.14 -10.60 17.46
CA SER A 19 3.26 -11.09 16.10
C SER A 19 1.94 -10.99 15.32
N LEU A 20 0.81 -11.23 15.99
CA LEU A 20 -0.52 -11.01 15.39
C LEU A 20 -0.77 -9.52 15.10
N ALA A 21 -0.36 -8.62 15.99
CA ALA A 21 -0.48 -7.18 15.80
C ALA A 21 0.42 -6.67 14.68
N PHE A 22 1.57 -7.30 14.43
CA PHE A 22 2.44 -6.95 13.29
C PHE A 22 1.88 -7.43 11.94
N ALA A 23 0.90 -8.34 11.94
CA ALA A 23 0.20 -8.79 10.74
C ALA A 23 -0.96 -7.85 10.32
N LEU A 24 -1.08 -6.67 10.94
CA LEU A 24 -2.02 -5.64 10.51
C LEU A 24 -1.45 -4.91 9.28
N ASP A 25 -2.25 -4.82 8.23
CA ASP A 25 -1.93 -4.04 7.04
C ASP A 25 -1.73 -2.56 7.40
N TYR A 26 -0.73 -1.91 6.81
CA TYR A 26 -0.47 -0.49 7.04
C TYR A 26 -1.29 0.34 6.07
N ILE A 27 -2.36 0.96 6.55
CA ILE A 27 -3.24 1.81 5.74
C ILE A 27 -2.91 3.27 6.00
N TYR A 28 -2.53 4.00 4.95
CA TYR A 28 -2.23 5.42 5.01
C TYR A 28 -3.22 6.23 4.17
N PRO A 29 -3.76 7.35 4.70
CA PRO A 29 -4.43 8.33 3.86
C PRO A 29 -3.46 8.84 2.80
N ALA A 30 -3.95 9.00 1.57
CA ALA A 30 -3.13 9.44 0.47
C ALA A 30 -3.83 10.52 -0.35
N ARG A 31 -3.02 11.41 -0.92
CA ARG A 31 -3.45 12.35 -1.96
C ARG A 31 -2.83 11.94 -3.28
N VAL A 32 -3.65 11.58 -4.27
CA VAL A 32 -3.17 11.30 -5.62
C VAL A 32 -2.79 12.63 -6.29
N GLU A 33 -1.55 12.70 -6.76
CA GLU A 33 -1.05 13.84 -7.53
C GLU A 33 -1.27 13.62 -9.03
N ARG A 34 -0.95 12.42 -9.54
CA ARG A 34 -1.22 12.04 -10.94
C ARG A 34 -1.25 10.53 -11.15
N VAL A 35 -2.01 10.10 -12.14
CA VAL A 35 -1.95 8.73 -12.67
C VAL A 35 -0.87 8.68 -13.75
N ILE A 36 0.00 7.66 -13.70
CA ILE A 36 1.02 7.41 -14.71
C ILE A 36 0.42 6.52 -15.80
N ASP A 37 0.03 5.31 -15.42
CA ASP A 37 -0.55 4.26 -16.27
C ASP A 37 -1.76 3.61 -15.57
N GLY A 38 -2.41 2.62 -16.21
CA GLY A 38 -3.63 1.98 -15.67
C GLY A 38 -3.45 1.20 -14.35
N ASP A 39 -2.21 1.05 -13.86
CA ASP A 39 -1.87 0.38 -12.60
C ASP A 39 -0.88 1.17 -11.72
N THR A 40 -0.41 2.34 -12.17
CA THR A 40 0.68 3.06 -11.51
C THR A 40 0.30 4.52 -11.33
N LEU A 41 0.42 5.03 -10.10
CA LEU A 41 0.10 6.41 -9.73
C LEU A 41 1.21 7.02 -8.87
N ILE A 42 1.16 8.34 -8.75
CA ILE A 42 1.97 9.09 -7.80
C ILE A 42 1.07 9.72 -6.76
N ALA A 43 1.42 9.52 -5.49
CA ALA A 43 0.67 10.06 -4.37
C ALA A 43 1.58 10.47 -3.21
N ASP A 44 1.06 11.39 -2.40
CA ASP A 44 1.62 11.77 -1.12
C ASP A 44 0.94 10.94 -0.02
N LEU A 45 1.73 10.32 0.86
CA LEU A 45 1.25 9.49 1.97
C LEU A 45 1.33 10.25 3.30
N GLU A 46 0.22 10.32 4.04
CA GLU A 46 0.19 10.89 5.38
C GLU A 46 0.57 9.83 6.42
N LEU A 47 1.78 9.94 7.00
CA LEU A 47 2.29 8.96 7.98
C LEU A 47 1.94 9.32 9.43
N GLY A 48 1.28 10.45 9.64
CA GLY A 48 1.04 11.04 10.97
C GLY A 48 2.22 11.88 11.47
N LEU A 49 2.07 12.46 12.66
CA LEU A 49 3.11 13.32 13.27
C LEU A 49 3.58 14.50 12.41
N SER A 50 2.72 15.00 11.51
CA SER A 50 3.07 16.00 10.49
C SER A 50 4.16 15.56 9.52
N ILE A 51 4.33 14.25 9.33
CA ILE A 51 5.22 13.65 8.34
C ILE A 51 4.38 13.26 7.13
N ILE A 52 4.80 13.76 5.96
CA ILE A 52 4.25 13.41 4.66
C ILE A 52 5.40 12.81 3.86
N LEU A 53 5.14 11.68 3.21
CA LEU A 53 6.05 11.09 2.23
C LEU A 53 5.53 11.44 0.84
N ASP A 54 6.16 12.42 0.20
CA ASP A 54 5.72 13.04 -1.05
C ASP A 54 6.25 12.35 -2.31
N ASP A 55 5.55 12.50 -3.44
CA ASP A 55 5.95 12.01 -4.78
C ASP A 55 6.25 10.49 -4.85
N GLN A 56 5.49 9.68 -4.11
CA GLN A 56 5.70 8.23 -4.08
C GLN A 56 5.05 7.54 -5.28
N TYR A 57 5.84 6.73 -6.00
CA TYR A 57 5.37 5.86 -7.06
C TYR A 57 4.72 4.62 -6.46
N ILE A 58 3.43 4.45 -6.73
CA ILE A 58 2.62 3.37 -6.17
C ILE A 58 2.03 2.56 -7.31
N ARG A 59 2.35 1.26 -7.32
CA ARG A 59 1.78 0.30 -8.25
C ARG A 59 0.68 -0.50 -7.57
N LEU A 60 -0.48 -0.58 -8.22
CA LEU A 60 -1.63 -1.35 -7.76
C LEU A 60 -1.30 -2.83 -7.80
N TYR A 61 -1.48 -3.48 -6.65
CA TYR A 61 -1.15 -4.89 -6.50
C TYR A 61 -2.09 -5.78 -7.34
N GLY A 62 -1.50 -6.76 -8.04
CA GLY A 62 -2.25 -7.74 -8.83
C GLY A 62 -2.80 -7.21 -10.16
N ILE A 63 -2.43 -6.00 -10.56
CA ILE A 63 -2.83 -5.38 -11.83
C ILE A 63 -1.58 -5.18 -12.68
N ASP A 64 -1.68 -5.55 -13.95
CA ASP A 64 -0.67 -5.27 -14.98
C ASP A 64 -1.42 -4.61 -16.15
N ALA A 65 -1.27 -3.29 -16.26
CA ALA A 65 -1.99 -2.49 -17.23
C ALA A 65 -1.18 -2.28 -18.51
N TRP A 66 -1.88 -2.00 -19.62
CA TRP A 66 -1.25 -1.56 -20.87
C TRP A 66 -0.46 -0.27 -20.66
N GLU A 67 0.72 -0.19 -21.26
CA GLU A 67 1.62 0.95 -21.12
C GLU A 67 1.09 2.19 -21.90
N THR A 68 1.27 3.39 -21.35
CA THR A 68 0.83 4.64 -22.03
C THR A 68 1.80 5.10 -23.13
N ARG A 69 2.86 4.33 -23.40
CA ARG A 69 3.88 4.63 -24.42
C ARG A 69 4.13 3.38 -25.27
N GLY A 70 4.57 3.60 -26.51
CA GLY A 70 4.84 2.51 -27.45
C GLY A 70 3.58 2.01 -28.15
N GLU A 71 3.60 0.74 -28.57
CA GLU A 71 2.55 0.12 -29.39
C GLU A 71 1.22 -0.03 -28.63
N GLU A 72 1.28 -0.12 -27.30
CA GLU A 72 0.13 -0.33 -26.42
C GLU A 72 -0.60 0.96 -26.05
N ARG A 73 -0.06 2.12 -26.48
CA ARG A 73 -0.45 3.46 -26.02
C ARG A 73 -1.95 3.74 -26.09
N GLU A 74 -2.63 3.31 -27.15
CA GLU A 74 -4.06 3.58 -27.33
C GLU A 74 -4.89 2.95 -26.19
N LYS A 75 -4.64 1.68 -25.89
CA LYS A 75 -5.29 0.96 -24.77
C LYS A 75 -4.78 1.45 -23.42
N GLY A 76 -3.49 1.79 -23.32
CA GLY A 76 -2.91 2.37 -22.11
C GLY A 76 -3.58 3.67 -21.71
N LEU A 77 -3.88 4.55 -22.67
CA LEU A 77 -4.59 5.81 -22.42
C LEU A 77 -6.04 5.58 -21.95
N GLU A 78 -6.76 4.62 -22.54
CA GLU A 78 -8.12 4.27 -22.10
C GLU A 78 -8.13 3.74 -20.66
N THR A 79 -7.18 2.85 -20.33
CA THR A 79 -7.07 2.27 -18.99
C THR A 79 -6.69 3.33 -17.95
N LYS A 80 -5.80 4.26 -18.33
CA LYS A 80 -5.43 5.42 -17.53
C LYS A 80 -6.63 6.33 -17.25
N GLU A 81 -7.39 6.69 -18.28
CA GLU A 81 -8.56 7.56 -18.13
C GLU A 81 -9.61 6.92 -17.21
N TYR A 82 -9.80 5.60 -17.32
CA TYR A 82 -10.65 4.85 -16.40
C TYR A 82 -10.17 4.98 -14.94
N LEU A 83 -8.87 4.77 -14.68
CA LEU A 83 -8.30 4.89 -13.33
C LEU A 83 -8.41 6.33 -12.79
N GLU A 84 -8.11 7.34 -13.61
CA GLU A 84 -8.29 8.76 -13.26
C GLU A 84 -9.74 9.08 -12.89
N GLY A 85 -10.70 8.55 -13.66
CA GLY A 85 -12.13 8.68 -13.38
C GLY A 85 -12.52 8.06 -12.04
N ARG A 86 -12.00 6.87 -11.72
CA ARG A 86 -12.24 6.18 -10.45
C ARG A 86 -11.66 6.91 -9.24
N LEU A 87 -10.50 7.55 -9.40
CA LEU A 87 -9.80 8.24 -8.31
C LEU A 87 -10.32 9.66 -8.07
N LYS A 88 -11.11 10.21 -8.99
CA LYS A 88 -11.70 11.55 -8.90
C LYS A 88 -12.71 11.71 -7.75
N GLU A 89 -13.17 10.60 -7.16
CA GLU A 89 -14.32 10.57 -6.25
C GLU A 89 -13.98 10.68 -4.75
N GLY A 90 -12.73 10.84 -4.33
CA GLY A 90 -12.50 11.13 -2.91
C GLY A 90 -11.08 11.01 -2.37
N LYS A 91 -10.99 11.12 -1.03
CA LYS A 91 -9.79 10.76 -0.27
C LYS A 91 -9.58 9.26 -0.44
N ILE A 92 -8.39 8.87 -0.88
CA ILE A 92 -8.02 7.47 -1.02
C ILE A 92 -7.21 7.03 0.19
N GLU A 93 -7.32 5.76 0.51
CA GLU A 93 -6.46 5.08 1.48
C GLU A 93 -5.62 4.06 0.72
N ILE A 94 -4.33 4.01 1.04
CA ILE A 94 -3.40 3.08 0.42
C ILE A 94 -2.95 2.09 1.48
N GLU A 95 -3.27 0.83 1.22
CA GLU A 95 -2.82 -0.31 2.00
C GLU A 95 -1.45 -0.75 1.50
N ILE A 96 -0.44 -0.65 2.37
CA ILE A 96 0.93 -1.08 2.09
C ILE A 96 1.17 -2.39 2.82
N ARG A 97 1.57 -3.41 2.04
CA ARG A 97 2.01 -4.70 2.55
C ARG A 97 3.52 -4.85 2.43
N PRO A 98 4.28 -4.64 3.53
CA PRO A 98 5.74 -4.55 3.49
C PRO A 98 6.44 -5.84 3.04
N GLU A 99 5.77 -6.99 3.13
CA GLU A 99 6.31 -8.26 2.67
C GLU A 99 6.41 -8.39 1.13
N TRP A 100 5.77 -7.50 0.37
CA TRP A 100 5.69 -7.54 -1.11
C TRP A 100 6.78 -6.76 -1.84
N GLY A 101 7.75 -6.20 -1.10
CA GLY A 101 8.89 -5.49 -1.66
C GLY A 101 8.56 -4.08 -2.17
N SER A 102 9.59 -3.27 -2.42
CA SER A 102 9.46 -1.84 -2.78
C SER A 102 8.78 -1.55 -4.12
N ASN A 103 8.40 -2.58 -4.90
CA ASN A 103 8.10 -2.43 -6.33
C ASN A 103 6.74 -3.05 -6.74
N GLY A 104 5.94 -3.60 -5.82
CA GLY A 104 4.68 -4.29 -6.15
C GLY A 104 4.82 -5.58 -6.98
N LYS A 105 6.01 -5.84 -7.53
CA LYS A 105 6.44 -7.17 -7.98
C LYS A 105 6.90 -7.93 -6.75
N GLY A 106 5.98 -8.72 -6.20
CA GLY A 106 6.33 -9.76 -5.24
C GLY A 106 7.52 -10.58 -5.76
N LYS A 107 8.26 -11.20 -4.84
CA LYS A 107 9.29 -12.19 -5.19
C LYS A 107 8.76 -13.24 -6.17
#